data_AF-A0A803K8C9-F1
#
_entry.id   AF-A0A803K8C9-F1
#
_cell.length_a   1.000
_cell.length_b   1.000
_cell.length_c   1.000
_cell.angle_alpha   90.00
_cell.angle_beta   90.00
_cell.angle_gamma   90.00
#
_symmetry.space_group_name_H-M   'P 1'
#
loop_
_entity.id
_entity.type
_entity.pdbx_description
1 polymer ?
#
loop_
_entity_poly.entity_id
_entity_poly.type
_entity_poly.pdbx_seq_one_letter_code
_entity_poly.pdbx_strand_id
1 'polypeptide(L)'
;MRHLHARLQTAHKSTCGKAPSAGDVKKPHRYRPGTTDLRFQSAAIGALQEASEVYLVGPFEDTNLCAIHAKRLTIMAKDIQLARRIHGENF
;
A
#
# COMPACT_ATOMS: atom_id res chain seq x y z
N MET A 1 26.52 21.13 6.95
CA MET A 1 25.42 20.21 7.33
C MET A 1 24.54 19.89 6.12
N ARG A 2 25.10 19.28 5.07
CA ARG A 2 24.36 18.76 3.90
C ARG A 2 24.85 17.35 3.63
N HIS A 3 24.58 16.45 4.56
CA HIS A 3 24.85 15.04 4.41
C HIS A 3 23.55 14.29 4.61
N LEU A 4 23.27 13.36 3.69
CA LEU A 4 22.25 12.32 3.76
C LEU A 4 20.80 12.73 3.42
N HIS A 5 20.56 13.20 2.19
CA HIS A 5 19.27 12.89 1.55
C HIS A 5 19.46 11.65 0.67
N ALA A 6 18.68 10.64 1.03
CA ALA A 6 18.80 9.25 0.64
C ALA A 6 18.65 9.08 -0.88
N ARG A 7 19.58 8.31 -1.43
CA ARG A 7 19.58 7.85 -2.81
C ARG A 7 18.70 6.60 -2.89
N LEU A 8 17.42 6.77 -3.23
CA LEU A 8 16.61 5.67 -3.78
C LEU A 8 16.32 6.01 -5.24
N GLN A 9 17.02 5.31 -6.14
CA GLN A 9 16.82 5.43 -7.58
C GLN A 9 15.57 4.63 -7.98
N THR A 10 14.69 5.27 -8.73
CA THR A 10 13.48 4.70 -9.31
C THR A 10 13.81 3.56 -10.27
N ALA A 11 13.31 2.35 -9.98
CA ALA A 11 13.34 1.21 -10.88
C ALA A 11 11.91 0.71 -11.11
N HIS A 12 11.44 0.82 -12.35
CA HIS A 12 10.15 0.30 -12.80
C HIS A 12 10.41 -1.02 -13.57
N LYS A 13 10.17 -2.16 -12.92
CA LYS A 13 10.06 -3.47 -13.59
C LYS A 13 8.88 -4.22 -12.99
N SER A 14 7.79 -4.31 -13.75
CA SER A 14 6.64 -5.14 -13.45
C SER A 14 6.89 -6.56 -13.99
N THR A 15 7.01 -7.54 -13.12
CA THR A 15 6.85 -8.96 -13.45
C THR A 15 5.58 -9.47 -12.79
N CYS A 16 4.55 -9.75 -13.58
CA CYS A 16 3.31 -10.35 -13.07
C CYS A 16 3.49 -11.86 -12.91
N GLY A 17 3.59 -12.34 -11.66
CA GLY A 17 3.45 -13.75 -11.33
C GLY A 17 1.98 -14.09 -11.05
N LYS A 18 1.47 -15.21 -11.59
CA LYS A 18 0.09 -15.67 -11.35
C LYS A 18 -0.08 -16.09 -9.89
N ALA A 19 -1.10 -15.55 -9.22
CA ALA A 19 -1.48 -15.92 -7.85
C ALA A 19 -2.47 -17.11 -7.83
N PRO A 20 -2.39 -18.02 -6.83
CA PRO A 20 -3.34 -19.11 -6.65
C PRO A 20 -4.70 -18.61 -6.13
N SER A 21 -5.77 -19.34 -6.49
CA SER A 21 -7.17 -18.99 -6.25
C SER A 21 -7.51 -18.89 -4.75
N ALA A 22 -7.72 -17.67 -4.26
CA ALA A 22 -8.35 -17.41 -2.97
C ALA A 22 -9.88 -17.44 -3.12
N GLY A 23 -10.55 -18.12 -2.18
CA GLY A 23 -12.00 -18.34 -2.14
C GLY A 23 -12.83 -17.05 -2.09
N ASP A 24 -14.17 -17.20 -2.16
CA ASP A 24 -15.21 -16.17 -2.31
C ASP A 24 -14.90 -14.81 -1.66
N VAL A 25 -14.12 -14.00 -2.39
CA VAL A 25 -13.94 -12.58 -2.13
C VAL A 25 -15.25 -11.92 -2.54
N LYS A 26 -15.98 -11.33 -1.58
CA LYS A 26 -17.11 -10.44 -1.89
C LYS A 26 -16.66 -9.49 -3.00
N LYS A 27 -17.25 -9.64 -4.18
CA LYS A 27 -16.82 -8.90 -5.37
C LYS A 27 -16.80 -7.42 -5.02
N PRO A 28 -15.63 -6.74 -5.09
CA PRO A 28 -15.59 -5.32 -4.83
C PRO A 28 -16.58 -4.67 -5.77
N HIS A 29 -17.36 -3.71 -5.26
CA HIS A 29 -18.21 -2.88 -6.10
C HIS A 29 -17.30 -2.08 -7.02
N ARG A 30 -16.94 -2.69 -8.16
CA ARG A 30 -16.09 -2.06 -9.17
C ARG A 30 -16.92 -0.94 -9.74
N TYR A 31 -16.51 0.30 -9.46
CA TYR A 31 -17.01 1.46 -10.16
C TYR A 31 -16.91 1.16 -11.66
N ARG A 32 -18.08 1.01 -12.31
CA ARG A 32 -18.17 0.96 -13.76
C ARG A 32 -18.36 2.40 -14.17
N PRO A 33 -17.34 3.06 -14.75
CA PRO A 33 -17.55 4.38 -15.29
C PRO A 33 -18.64 4.24 -16.36
N GLY A 34 -19.84 4.74 -16.07
CA GLY A 34 -20.73 5.19 -17.12
C GLY A 34 -20.03 6.33 -17.86
N THR A 35 -20.47 6.64 -19.06
CA THR A 35 -19.94 7.73 -19.90
C THR A 35 -20.25 9.12 -19.30
N THR A 36 -19.85 9.36 -18.07
CA THR A 36 -19.92 10.63 -17.34
C THR A 36 -18.50 11.18 -17.23
N ASP A 37 -18.24 12.31 -17.88
CA ASP A 37 -16.93 12.96 -17.86
C ASP A 37 -16.69 13.63 -16.49
N LEU A 38 -16.01 12.92 -15.59
CA LEU A 38 -15.61 13.46 -14.29
C LEU A 38 -14.27 14.19 -14.44
N ARG A 39 -14.25 15.48 -14.10
CA ARG A 39 -13.04 16.32 -14.12
C ARG A 39 -12.61 16.59 -12.68
N PHE A 40 -11.37 16.25 -12.35
CA PHE A 40 -10.78 16.50 -11.03
C PHE A 40 -9.84 17.69 -11.08
N GLN A 41 -9.79 18.46 -10.00
CA GLN A 41 -8.79 19.52 -9.84
C GLN A 41 -7.41 18.89 -9.59
N SER A 42 -6.34 19.46 -10.16
CA SER A 42 -4.97 18.99 -9.94
C SER A 42 -4.60 18.96 -8.45
N ALA A 43 -5.04 19.97 -7.69
CA ALA A 43 -4.86 20.03 -6.24
C ALA A 43 -5.56 18.87 -5.50
N ALA A 44 -6.74 18.43 -5.97
CA ALA A 44 -7.44 17.30 -5.37
C ALA A 44 -6.69 15.99 -5.59
N ILE A 45 -6.08 15.82 -6.77
CA ILE A 45 -5.24 14.65 -7.08
C ILE A 45 -3.98 14.66 -6.20
N GLY A 46 -3.34 15.83 -6.04
CA GLY A 46 -2.18 15.98 -5.15
C GLY A 46 -2.52 15.66 -3.68
N ALA A 47 -3.64 16.19 -3.18
CA ALA A 47 -4.11 15.89 -1.82
C ALA A 47 -4.38 14.39 -1.61
N LEU A 48 -4.92 13.69 -2.61
CA LEU A 48 -5.13 12.24 -2.54
C LEU A 48 -3.82 11.47 -2.51
N GLN A 49 -2.79 11.90 -3.25
CA GLN A 49 -1.46 11.31 -3.20
C GLN A 49 -0.87 11.47 -1.80
N GLU A 50 -0.84 12.70 -1.28
CA GLU A 50 -0.28 13.00 0.04
C GLU A 50 -1.00 12.22 1.14
N ALA A 51 -2.33 12.20 1.12
CA ALA A 51 -3.12 11.41 2.05
C ALA A 51 -2.82 9.91 1.96
N SER A 52 -2.63 9.38 0.74
CA SER A 52 -2.30 7.97 0.52
C SER A 52 -0.90 7.63 1.03
N GLU A 53 0.09 8.50 0.81
CA GLU A 53 1.46 8.29 1.31
C GLU A 53 1.49 8.33 2.84
N VAL A 54 0.84 9.32 3.44
CA VAL A 54 0.73 9.42 4.91
C VAL A 54 0.03 8.19 5.49
N TYR A 55 -1.04 7.71 4.85
CA TYR A 55 -1.75 6.52 5.30
C TYR A 55 -0.89 5.25 5.27
N LEU A 56 0.00 5.11 4.29
CA LEU A 56 0.81 3.90 4.12
C LEU A 56 2.06 3.87 5.01
N VAL A 57 2.64 5.02 5.35
CA VAL A 57 3.90 5.09 6.12
C VAL A 57 3.78 4.37 7.48
N GLY A 58 2.75 4.67 8.28
CA GLY A 58 2.55 4.06 9.60
C GLY A 58 2.40 2.53 9.58
N PRO A 59 1.45 1.97 8.80
CA PRO A 59 1.30 0.52 8.65
C PRO A 59 2.58 -0.17 8.16
N PHE A 60 3.38 0.47 7.29
CA PHE A 60 4.65 -0.10 6.85
C PHE A 60 5.71 -0.11 7.96
N GLU A 61 5.76 0.89 8.82
CA GLU A 61 6.63 0.88 10.02
C GLU A 61 6.27 -0.29 10.94
N ASP A 62 4.98 -0.52 11.20
CA ASP A 62 4.52 -1.64 12.04
C ASP A 62 4.78 -3.00 11.39
N THR A 63 4.64 -3.10 10.07
CA THR A 63 4.98 -4.34 9.36
C THR A 63 6.46 -4.68 9.43
N ASN A 64 7.31 -3.66 9.42
CA ASN A 64 8.75 -3.84 9.57
C ASN A 64 9.07 -4.36 10.98
N LEU A 65 8.43 -3.83 12.02
CA LEU A 65 8.56 -4.35 13.39
C LEU A 65 8.10 -5.83 13.48
N CYS A 66 6.99 -6.18 12.83
CA CYS A 66 6.52 -7.57 12.76
C CYS A 66 7.50 -8.50 12.04
N ALA A 67 8.15 -8.03 10.96
CA ALA A 67 9.15 -8.79 10.24
C ALA A 67 10.40 -9.04 11.09
N ILE A 68 10.90 -8.01 11.79
CA ILE A 68 12.05 -8.08 12.68
C ILE A 68 11.76 -8.99 13.88
N HIS A 69 10.55 -8.93 14.44
CA HIS A 69 10.12 -9.82 15.52
C HIS A 69 10.26 -11.31 15.12
N ALA A 70 10.00 -11.62 13.85
CA ALA A 70 10.16 -12.96 13.28
C ALA A 70 11.57 -13.23 12.71
N LYS A 71 12.58 -12.42 13.05
CA LYS A 71 13.98 -12.52 12.58
C LYS A 71 14.13 -12.46 11.05
N ARG A 72 13.26 -11.72 10.37
CA ARG A 72 13.30 -11.51 8.91
C ARG A 72 13.58 -10.04 8.60
N LEU A 73 14.23 -9.79 7.46
CA LEU A 73 14.44 -8.44 6.91
C LEU A 73 13.50 -8.12 5.72
N THR A 74 12.79 -9.13 5.22
CA THR A 74 11.83 -9.00 4.12
C THR A 74 10.42 -8.95 4.68
N ILE A 75 9.68 -7.87 4.38
CA ILE A 75 8.27 -7.73 4.69
C ILE A 75 7.43 -8.72 3.87
N MET A 76 6.43 -9.32 4.50
CA MET A 76 5.53 -10.29 3.88
C MET A 76 4.07 -9.90 4.10
N ALA A 77 3.16 -10.41 3.26
CA ALA A 77 1.72 -10.13 3.39
C ALA A 77 1.15 -10.48 4.78
N LYS A 78 1.69 -11.52 5.44
CA LYS A 78 1.32 -11.91 6.81
C LYS A 78 1.68 -10.86 7.87
N ASP A 79 2.74 -10.08 7.65
CA ASP A 79 3.18 -9.04 8.58
C ASP A 79 2.22 -7.84 8.50
N ILE A 80 1.72 -7.52 7.28
CA ILE A 80 0.68 -6.52 7.04
C ILE A 80 -0.66 -6.95 7.65
N GLN A 81 -1.04 -8.21 7.44
CA GLN A 81 -2.27 -8.74 8.03
C GLN A 81 -2.23 -8.72 9.56
N LEU A 82 -1.07 -9.03 10.15
CA LEU A 82 -0.87 -8.95 11.59
C LEU A 82 -0.94 -7.51 12.10
N ALA A 83 -0.19 -6.59 11.49
CA ALA A 83 -0.19 -5.17 11.85
C ALA A 83 -1.60 -4.58 11.78
N ARG A 84 -2.32 -4.81 10.68
CA ARG A 84 -3.71 -4.32 10.50
C ARG A 84 -4.69 -4.92 11.52
N ARG A 85 -4.53 -6.20 11.88
CA ARG A 85 -5.34 -6.83 12.94
C ARG A 85 -5.09 -6.20 14.30
N ILE A 86 -3.84 -5.87 14.63
CA ILE A 86 -3.49 -5.23 15.90
C ILE A 86 -4.05 -3.80 15.96
N HIS A 87 -4.03 -3.07 14.83
CA HIS A 87 -4.64 -1.74 14.70
C HIS A 87 -6.17 -1.73 14.67
N GLY A 88 -6.82 -2.90 14.57
CA GLY A 88 -8.28 -2.99 14.45
C GLY A 88 -8.82 -2.56 13.08
N GLU A 89 -7.97 -2.47 12.05
CA GLU A 89 -8.36 -2.14 10.69
C GLU A 89 -8.94 -3.37 9.97
N ASN A 90 -10.20 -3.68 10.26
CA ASN A 90 -10.91 -4.82 9.69
C ASN A 90 -11.55 -4.47 8.33
N PHE A 91 -11.05 -5.09 7.25
CA PHE A 91 -11.75 -5.23 5.96
C PHE A 91 -11.77 -6.70 5.56
#